data_AF-A0A497SIL8-F1
#
_entry.id   AF-A0A497SIL8-F1
#
_cell.length_a   1.000
_cell.length_b   1.000
_cell.length_c   1.000
_cell.angle_alpha   90.00
_cell.angle_beta   90.00
_cell.angle_gamma   90.00
#
_symmetry.space_group_name_H-M   'P 1'
#
loop_
_entity.id
_entity.type
_entity.pdbx_description
1 polymer ?
#
loop_
_entity_poly.entity_id
_entity_poly.type
_entity_poly.pdbx_seq_one_letter_code
_entity_poly.pdbx_strand_id
1 'polypeptide(L)'
;MKWVNEDFIWGIMISVLVLTLFIIVSLFSQFPATIYNIIFLLMTIDMVTMLYYISYISRTKLTQGETKEELRVRLNLIELGKKEAEKRYYNRMIGDKIYNKIMQDYEQEDINLRSKLKNLKLRK
;
A
#
# COMPACT_ATOMS: atom_id res chain seq x y z
N MET A 1 4.27 21.37 4.89
CA MET A 1 3.75 21.10 3.54
C MET A 1 2.57 20.15 3.69
N LYS A 2 1.33 20.65 3.57
CA LYS A 2 0.13 19.82 3.73
C LYS A 2 0.01 18.94 2.49
N TRP A 3 0.25 17.66 2.66
CA TRP A 3 -0.14 16.63 1.71
C TRP A 3 -1.67 16.70 1.58
N VAL A 4 -2.16 17.39 0.55
CA VAL A 4 -3.52 17.14 0.11
C VAL A 4 -3.48 15.71 -0.41
N ASN A 5 -4.04 14.78 0.37
CA ASN A 5 -4.12 13.38 -0.03
C ASN A 5 -4.73 13.33 -1.43
N GLU A 6 -4.02 12.75 -2.41
CA GLU A 6 -4.55 12.56 -3.77
C GLU A 6 -5.94 11.93 -3.74
N ASP A 7 -6.21 11.11 -2.73
CA ASP A 7 -7.49 10.43 -2.48
C ASP A 7 -8.64 11.41 -2.21
N PHE A 8 -8.34 12.52 -1.55
CA PHE A 8 -9.29 13.60 -1.31
C PHE A 8 -9.61 14.31 -2.63
N ILE A 9 -8.60 14.54 -3.48
CA ILE A 9 -8.78 15.18 -4.80
C ILE A 9 -9.59 14.28 -5.73
N TRP A 10 -9.24 12.99 -5.81
CA TRP A 10 -9.98 12.00 -6.60
C TRP A 10 -11.41 11.81 -6.10
N GLY A 11 -11.62 11.78 -4.78
CA GLY A 11 -12.95 11.71 -4.17
C GLY A 11 -13.81 12.92 -4.53
N ILE A 12 -13.24 14.13 -4.52
CA ILE A 12 -13.92 15.36 -4.94
C ILE A 12 -14.26 15.30 -6.44
N MET A 13 -13.30 14.92 -7.30
CA MET A 13 -13.53 14.84 -8.75
C MET A 13 -14.65 13.88 -9.12
N ILE A 14 -14.68 12.69 -8.50
CA ILE A 14 -15.74 11.69 -8.72
C ILE A 14 -17.09 12.23 -8.21
N SER A 15 -17.11 12.86 -7.04
CA SER A 15 -18.34 13.43 -6.47
C SER A 15 -18.92 14.52 -7.37
N VAL A 16 -18.08 15.42 -7.90
CA VAL A 16 -18.49 16.49 -8.83
C VAL A 16 -19.05 15.90 -10.12
N LEU A 17 -18.43 14.85 -10.67
CA LEU A 17 -18.87 14.19 -11.89
C LEU A 17 -20.22 13.47 -11.74
N VAL A 18 -20.45 12.83 -10.59
CA VAL A 18 -21.75 12.20 -10.27
C VAL A 18 -22.85 13.26 -10.13
N LEU A 19 -22.54 14.40 -9.50
CA LEU A 19 -23.49 15.50 -9.29
C LEU A 19 -23.89 16.19 -10.60
N THR A 20 -22.94 16.39 -11.51
CA THR A 20 -23.24 16.95 -12.84
C THR A 20 -24.07 15.99 -13.69
N LEU A 21 -23.76 14.69 -13.69
CA LEU A 21 -24.59 13.69 -14.37
C LEU A 21 -26.02 13.64 -13.80
N PHE A 22 -26.17 13.72 -12.48
CA PHE A 22 -27.49 13.78 -11.83
C PHE A 22 -28.31 15.00 -12.27
N ILE A 23 -27.69 16.17 -12.34
CA ILE A 23 -28.34 17.41 -12.79
C ILE A 23 -28.75 17.28 -14.27
N ILE A 24 -27.89 16.74 -15.12
CA ILE A 24 -28.18 16.53 -16.54
C ILE A 24 -29.37 15.59 -16.71
N VAL A 25 -29.38 14.43 -16.05
CA VAL A 25 -30.49 13.47 -16.11
C VAL A 25 -31.80 14.08 -15.60
N SER A 26 -31.73 14.90 -14.55
CA SER A 26 -32.89 15.59 -13.98
C SER A 26 -33.48 16.65 -14.92
N LEU A 27 -32.65 17.32 -15.74
CA LEU A 27 -33.10 18.36 -16.67
C LEU A 27 -33.87 17.80 -17.88
N PHE A 28 -33.65 16.54 -18.25
CA PHE A 28 -34.29 15.90 -19.41
C PHE A 28 -35.44 14.94 -19.06
N SER A 29 -35.82 14.82 -17.79
CA SER A 29 -36.87 13.92 -17.29
C SER A 29 -38.26 14.59 -17.28
N GLN A 30 -39.21 14.10 -18.10
CA GLN A 30 -40.61 14.54 -18.12
C GLN A 30 -41.52 13.48 -17.43
N PHE A 31 -41.78 13.62 -16.11
CA PHE A 31 -42.64 12.77 -15.22
C PHE A 31 -42.15 11.37 -14.77
N PRO A 32 -42.65 10.83 -13.62
CA PRO A 32 -42.56 11.41 -12.29
C PRO A 32 -41.07 11.35 -11.87
N ALA A 33 -40.40 12.48 -12.00
CA ALA A 33 -38.95 12.61 -11.85
C ALA A 33 -38.43 12.09 -10.50
N THR A 34 -39.26 12.09 -9.46
CA THR A 34 -38.88 11.66 -8.11
C THR A 34 -38.49 10.19 -8.01
N ILE A 35 -39.25 9.26 -8.58
CA ILE A 35 -38.96 7.82 -8.45
C ILE A 35 -37.72 7.44 -9.27
N TYR A 36 -37.62 7.95 -10.50
CA TYR A 36 -36.44 7.73 -11.35
C TYR A 36 -35.19 8.37 -10.75
N ASN A 37 -35.28 9.56 -10.18
CA ASN A 37 -34.15 10.21 -9.51
C ASN A 37 -33.72 9.46 -8.24
N ILE A 38 -34.65 8.90 -7.46
CA ILE A 38 -34.33 8.07 -6.30
C ILE A 38 -33.62 6.78 -6.73
N ILE A 39 -34.13 6.09 -7.75
CA ILE A 39 -33.50 4.86 -8.28
C ILE A 39 -32.11 5.18 -8.84
N PHE A 40 -31.97 6.26 -9.61
CA PHE A 40 -30.69 6.70 -10.16
C PHE A 40 -29.71 7.08 -9.06
N LEU A 41 -30.16 7.78 -8.01
CA LEU A 41 -29.35 8.15 -6.84
C LEU A 41 -28.87 6.91 -6.07
N LEU A 42 -29.75 5.93 -5.85
CA LEU A 42 -29.37 4.66 -5.22
C LEU A 42 -28.34 3.90 -6.06
N MET A 43 -28.54 3.82 -7.38
CA MET A 43 -27.58 3.20 -8.30
C MET A 43 -26.22 3.92 -8.31
N THR A 44 -26.21 5.26 -8.26
CA THR A 44 -24.95 6.02 -8.22
C THR A 44 -24.24 5.86 -6.88
N ILE A 45 -24.97 5.83 -5.76
CA ILE A 45 -24.38 5.54 -4.45
C ILE A 45 -23.73 4.16 -4.48
N ASP A 46 -24.45 3.12 -4.91
CA ASP A 46 -23.94 1.75 -4.97
C ASP A 46 -22.67 1.66 -5.83
N MET A 47 -22.69 2.29 -7.01
CA MET A 47 -21.55 2.33 -7.94
C MET A 47 -20.33 3.04 -7.32
N VAL A 48 -20.54 4.15 -6.60
CA VAL A 48 -19.47 4.89 -5.91
C VAL A 48 -18.90 4.06 -4.76
N THR A 49 -19.73 3.39 -3.95
CA THR A 49 -19.24 2.47 -2.90
C THR A 49 -18.45 1.31 -3.48
N MET A 50 -18.88 0.75 -4.60
CA MET A 50 -18.17 -0.35 -5.26
C MET A 50 -16.79 0.10 -5.77
N LEU A 51 -16.70 1.27 -6.41
CA LEU A 51 -15.44 1.85 -6.86
C LEU A 51 -14.51 2.18 -5.70
N TYR A 52 -15.05 2.72 -4.60
CA TYR A 52 -14.27 2.98 -3.38
C TYR A 52 -13.70 1.68 -2.81
N TYR A 53 -14.50 0.63 -2.74
CA TYR A 53 -14.08 -0.68 -2.25
C TYR A 53 -13.01 -1.33 -3.14
N ILE A 54 -13.17 -1.27 -4.47
CA ILE A 54 -12.19 -1.77 -5.43
C ILE A 54 -10.86 -0.99 -5.33
N SER A 55 -10.93 0.34 -5.21
CA SER A 55 -9.74 1.19 -5.01
C SER A 55 -9.04 0.87 -3.69
N TYR A 56 -9.78 0.71 -2.60
CA TYR A 56 -9.26 0.33 -1.29
C TYR A 56 -8.58 -1.04 -1.30
N ILE A 57 -9.21 -2.05 -1.93
CA ILE A 57 -8.62 -3.39 -2.09
C ILE A 57 -7.36 -3.33 -2.96
N SER A 58 -7.40 -2.58 -4.05
CA SER A 58 -6.27 -2.47 -4.98
C SER A 58 -5.07 -1.82 -4.30
N ARG A 59 -5.30 -0.75 -3.52
CA ARG A 59 -4.26 -0.06 -2.74
C ARG A 59 -3.72 -0.93 -1.62
N THR A 60 -4.57 -1.57 -0.83
CA THR A 60 -4.11 -2.48 0.23
C THR A 60 -3.28 -3.64 -0.34
N LYS A 61 -3.63 -4.18 -1.51
CA LYS A 61 -2.81 -5.18 -2.22
C LYS A 61 -1.48 -4.61 -2.75
N LEU A 62 -1.48 -3.41 -3.32
CA LEU A 62 -0.28 -2.74 -3.81
C LEU A 62 0.68 -2.40 -2.67
N THR A 63 0.21 -1.76 -1.59
CA THR A 63 1.01 -1.44 -0.41
C THR A 63 1.56 -2.68 0.27
N GLN A 64 0.78 -3.77 0.35
CA GLN A 64 1.30 -5.06 0.85
C GLN A 64 2.37 -5.66 -0.07
N GLY A 65 2.22 -5.52 -1.39
CA GLY A 65 3.21 -5.94 -2.38
C GLY A 65 4.52 -5.16 -2.26
N GLU A 66 4.44 -3.83 -2.18
CA GLU A 66 5.57 -2.92 -1.99
C GLU A 66 6.29 -3.18 -0.67
N THR A 67 5.54 -3.36 0.43
CA THR A 67 6.11 -3.69 1.75
C THR A 67 6.86 -5.02 1.71
N LYS A 68 6.33 -6.01 0.99
CA LYS A 68 6.97 -7.34 0.88
C LYS A 68 8.25 -7.28 0.05
N GLU A 69 8.26 -6.52 -1.04
CA GLU A 69 9.44 -6.38 -1.89
C GLU A 69 10.53 -5.55 -1.19
N GLU A 70 10.16 -4.49 -0.45
CA GLU A 70 11.10 -3.74 0.39
C GLU A 70 11.76 -4.63 1.45
N LEU A 71 10.98 -5.48 2.13
CA LEU A 71 11.52 -6.44 3.10
C LEU A 71 12.47 -7.46 2.45
N ARG A 72 12.20 -7.89 1.22
CA ARG A 72 13.07 -8.80 0.46
C ARG A 72 14.38 -8.10 0.06
N VAL A 73 14.33 -6.86 -0.38
CA VAL A 73 15.53 -6.06 -0.70
C VAL A 73 16.40 -5.88 0.54
N ARG A 74 15.80 -5.58 1.71
CA ARG A 74 16.55 -5.49 2.98
C ARG A 74 17.23 -6.80 3.38
N LEU A 75 16.57 -7.95 3.19
CA LEU A 75 17.20 -9.26 3.43
C LEU A 75 18.43 -9.48 2.54
N ASN A 76 18.34 -9.12 1.25
CA ASN A 76 19.49 -9.20 0.34
C ASN A 76 20.63 -8.27 0.77
N LEU A 77 20.33 -7.07 1.26
CA LEU A 77 21.35 -6.14 1.78
C LEU A 77 22.06 -6.69 3.01
N ILE A 78 21.34 -7.36 3.91
CA ILE A 78 21.94 -8.03 5.08
C ILE A 78 22.90 -9.14 4.62
N GLU A 79 22.51 -9.95 3.63
CA GLU A 79 23.38 -11.01 3.12
C GLU A 79 24.67 -10.44 2.49
N LEU A 80 24.56 -9.34 1.75
CA LEU A 80 25.71 -8.62 1.22
C LEU A 80 26.60 -8.04 2.35
N GLY A 81 25.98 -7.47 3.39
CA GLY A 81 26.68 -6.95 4.56
C GLY A 81 27.46 -8.03 5.31
N LYS A 82 26.87 -9.22 5.48
CA LYS A 82 27.54 -10.39 6.08
C LYS A 82 28.77 -10.81 5.26
N LYS A 83 28.65 -10.92 3.94
CA LYS A 83 29.77 -11.27 3.04
C LYS A 83 30.91 -10.25 3.10
N GLU A 84 30.57 -8.96 3.17
CA GLU A 84 31.56 -7.90 3.31
C GLU A 84 32.25 -7.93 4.69
N ALA A 85 31.51 -8.23 5.76
CA ALA A 85 32.07 -8.41 7.10
C ALA A 85 33.02 -9.62 7.16
N GLU A 86 32.65 -10.75 6.54
CA GLU A 86 33.53 -11.93 6.38
C GLU A 86 34.81 -11.56 5.63
N LYS A 87 34.68 -10.87 4.50
CA LYS A 87 35.84 -10.44 3.71
C LYS A 87 36.79 -9.56 4.52
N ARG A 88 36.27 -8.60 5.30
CA ARG A 88 37.07 -7.74 6.17
C ARG A 88 37.75 -8.52 7.29
N TYR A 89 37.07 -9.54 7.84
CA TYR A 89 37.63 -10.42 8.84
C TYR A 89 38.77 -11.28 8.28
N TYR A 90 38.58 -11.93 7.13
CA TYR A 90 39.63 -12.72 6.47
C TYR A 90 40.83 -11.87 6.05
N ASN A 91 40.59 -10.62 5.63
CA ASN A 91 41.64 -9.64 5.34
C ASN A 91 42.28 -9.03 6.59
N ARG A 92 41.94 -9.52 7.79
CA ARG A 92 42.42 -9.02 9.11
C ARG A 92 42.21 -7.52 9.32
N MET A 93 41.23 -6.92 8.64
CA MET A 93 40.86 -5.52 8.77
C MET A 93 40.02 -5.26 10.03
N ILE A 94 39.35 -6.29 10.54
CA ILE A 94 38.57 -6.27 11.77
C ILE A 94 38.94 -7.47 12.63
N GLY A 95 38.99 -7.28 13.95
CA GLY A 95 39.24 -8.37 14.89
C GLY A 95 37.99 -9.17 15.24
N ASP A 96 38.19 -10.36 15.81
CA ASP A 96 37.15 -11.34 16.13
C ASP A 96 35.97 -10.75 16.92
N LYS A 97 36.26 -9.90 17.90
CA LYS A 97 35.23 -9.27 18.74
C LYS A 97 34.29 -8.37 17.92
N ILE A 98 34.84 -7.65 16.95
CA ILE A 98 34.08 -6.74 16.08
C ILE A 98 33.30 -7.56 15.06
N TYR A 99 33.93 -8.58 14.47
CA TYR A 99 33.28 -9.50 13.54
C TYR A 99 32.08 -10.21 14.18
N ASN A 100 32.27 -10.80 15.36
CA ASN A 100 31.20 -11.51 16.07
C ASN A 100 30.02 -10.59 16.41
N LYS A 101 30.29 -9.35 16.81
CA LYS A 101 29.22 -8.37 17.08
C LYS A 101 28.44 -8.04 15.81
N ILE A 102 29.13 -7.75 14.70
CA ILE A 102 28.49 -7.43 13.42
C ILE A 102 27.64 -8.61 12.93
N MET A 103 28.13 -9.84 13.07
CA MET A 103 27.37 -11.02 12.68
C MET A 103 26.12 -11.24 13.54
N GLN A 104 26.22 -11.05 14.86
CA GLN A 104 25.07 -11.11 15.75
C GLN A 104 24.02 -10.05 15.41
N ASP A 105 24.45 -8.82 15.13
CA ASP A 105 23.54 -7.73 14.75
C ASP A 105 22.79 -8.08 13.44
N TYR A 106 23.51 -8.59 12.43
CA TYR A 106 22.89 -9.03 11.17
C TYR A 106 21.99 -10.26 11.32
N GLU A 107 22.31 -11.18 12.22
CA GLU A 107 21.49 -12.36 12.50
C GLU A 107 20.18 -11.98 13.20
N GLN A 108 20.25 -11.08 14.17
CA GLN A 108 19.07 -10.54 14.84
C GLN A 108 18.16 -9.77 13.87
N GLU A 109 18.75 -8.99 12.97
CA GLU A 109 17.99 -8.26 11.95
C GLU A 109 17.33 -9.19 10.93
N ASP A 110 18.01 -10.25 10.48
CA ASP A 110 17.44 -11.28 9.59
C ASP A 110 16.25 -11.99 10.24
N ILE A 111 16.35 -12.40 11.51
CA ILE A 111 15.25 -13.02 12.27
C ILE A 111 14.04 -12.09 12.34
N ASN A 112 14.27 -10.81 12.66
CA ASN A 112 13.20 -9.81 12.76
C ASN A 112 12.50 -9.58 11.42
N LEU A 113 13.25 -9.48 10.32
CA LEU A 113 12.70 -9.29 8.98
C LEU A 113 11.92 -10.53 8.51
N ARG A 114 12.44 -11.74 8.73
CA ARG A 114 11.72 -12.99 8.42
C ARG A 114 10.43 -13.12 9.20
N SER A 115 10.42 -12.73 10.47
CA SER A 115 9.21 -12.68 11.30
C SER A 115 8.16 -11.71 10.74
N LYS A 116 8.57 -10.49 10.38
CA LYS A 116 7.69 -9.52 9.70
C LYS A 116 7.10 -10.06 8.39
N LEU A 117 7.92 -10.73 7.59
CA LEU A 117 7.52 -11.34 6.32
C LEU A 117 6.53 -12.50 6.52
N LYS A 118 6.72 -13.30 7.59
CA LYS A 118 5.79 -14.37 7.99
C LYS A 118 4.44 -13.80 8.45
N ASN A 119 4.44 -12.73 9.24
CA ASN A 119 3.22 -12.06 9.70
C ASN A 119 2.44 -11.42 8.54
N LEU A 120 3.13 -10.90 7.52
CA LEU A 120 2.49 -10.42 6.29
C LEU A 120 1.88 -11.56 5.44
N LYS A 121 2.49 -12.75 5.46
CA LYS A 121 1.90 -13.95 4.82
C LYS A 121 0.64 -14.45 5.53
N LEU A 122 0.58 -14.34 6.86
CA LEU A 122 -0.54 -14.83 7.68
C LEU A 122 -1.76 -13.90 7.68
N ARG A 123 -1.64 -12.68 7.15
CA ARG A 123 -2.77 -11.75 6.92
C ARG A 123 -3.46 -11.94 5.55
N LYS A 124 -3.07 -12.96 4.78
CA LYS A 124 -3.79 -13.42 3.57
C LYS A 124 -4.89 -14.39 3.97
#